data_AF-A0A6G3MNH3-F1
#
_entry.id   AF-A0A6G3MNH3-F1
#
_cell.length_a   1.000
_cell.length_b   1.000
_cell.length_c   1.000
_cell.angle_alpha   90.00
_cell.angle_beta   90.00
_cell.angle_gamma   90.00
#
_symmetry.space_group_name_H-M   'P 1'
#
loop_
_entity.id
_entity.type
_entity.pdbx_description
1 polymer ?
#
loop_
_entity_poly.entity_id
_entity_poly.type
_entity_poly.pdbx_seq_one_letter_code
_entity_poly.pdbx_strand_id
1 'polypeptide(L)'
;YIVSSRISQKIPKSYEKCLMTTLFKRLPMLPCLKQKMDGARLNAVCGDGTIDPGEDCDCGFDVLCNNFTKIGECCNRSTCKFLKPDYQCSFGQCCRKCQLTKNT
;
A
#
# COMPACT_ATOMS: atom_id res chain seq x y z
N TYR A 1 0.88 -19.39 13.99
CA TYR A 1 1.17 -18.53 12.82
C TYR A 1 0.07 -18.70 11.79
N ILE A 2 -0.10 -17.74 10.87
CA ILE A 2 -1.23 -17.70 9.92
C ILE A 2 -1.26 -18.95 9.02
N VAL A 3 -0.08 -19.44 8.61
CA VAL A 3 0.05 -20.73 7.93
C VAL A 3 0.64 -21.71 8.94
N SER A 4 -0.14 -22.73 9.28
CA SER A 4 0.26 -23.77 10.25
C SER A 4 -0.41 -25.09 9.90
N SER A 5 0.25 -26.20 10.21
CA SER A 5 -0.30 -27.55 10.03
C SER A 5 -1.39 -27.89 11.05
N ARG A 6 -1.64 -27.02 12.04
CA ARG A 6 -2.69 -27.20 13.05
C ARG A 6 -3.49 -25.92 13.21
N ILE A 7 -4.79 -26.10 13.38
CA ILE A 7 -5.70 -24.99 13.69
C ILE A 7 -5.60 -24.68 15.18
N SER A 8 -5.34 -23.41 15.49
CA SER A 8 -5.35 -22.89 16.87
C SER A 8 -6.68 -22.19 17.14
N GLN A 9 -7.16 -22.28 18.37
CA GLN A 9 -8.32 -21.49 18.84
C GLN A 9 -8.01 -19.98 18.89
N LYS A 10 -6.74 -19.59 18.95
CA LYS A 10 -6.30 -18.18 18.88
C LYS A 10 -5.95 -17.82 17.45
N ILE A 11 -6.55 -16.73 16.94
CA ILE A 11 -6.25 -16.18 15.62
C ILE A 11 -4.79 -15.68 15.60
N PRO A 12 -3.93 -16.26 14.73
CA PRO A 12 -2.55 -15.81 14.62
C PRO A 12 -2.47 -14.45 13.93
N LYS A 13 -1.59 -13.57 14.44
CA LYS A 13 -1.34 -12.23 13.86
C LYS A 13 -0.04 -12.13 13.06
N SER A 14 0.67 -13.25 12.89
CA SER A 14 1.99 -13.27 12.28
C SER A 14 2.25 -14.54 11.47
N TYR A 15 3.17 -14.42 10.52
CA TYR A 15 3.69 -15.51 9.71
C TYR A 15 4.98 -16.08 10.32
N GLU A 16 5.26 -17.36 10.03
CA GLU A 16 6.55 -17.94 10.43
C GLU A 16 7.68 -17.33 9.62
N LYS A 17 8.83 -17.12 10.28
CA LYS A 17 10.02 -16.55 9.65
C LYS A 17 10.48 -17.36 8.43
N CYS A 18 10.45 -18.69 8.52
CA CYS A 18 10.87 -19.58 7.42
C CYS A 18 10.00 -19.41 6.17
N LEU A 19 8.68 -19.34 6.35
CA LEU A 19 7.72 -19.09 5.27
C LEU A 19 7.97 -17.73 4.62
N MET A 20 8.12 -16.67 5.42
CA MET A 20 8.42 -15.33 4.89
C MET A 20 9.72 -15.30 4.09
N THR A 21 10.77 -15.97 4.59
CA THR A 21 12.06 -16.05 3.90
C THR A 21 11.94 -16.76 2.55
N THR A 22 11.17 -17.85 2.51
CA THR A 22 10.91 -18.60 1.28
C THR A 22 10.10 -17.78 0.27
N LEU A 23 9.07 -17.07 0.75
CA LEU A 23 8.26 -16.18 -0.08
C LEU A 23 9.12 -15.08 -0.72
N PHE A 24 9.93 -14.38 0.06
CA PHE A 24 10.78 -13.30 -0.45
C PHE A 24 11.82 -13.79 -1.46
N LYS A 25 12.33 -15.02 -1.33
CA LYS A 25 13.23 -15.63 -2.33
C LYS A 25 12.52 -15.93 -3.65
N ARG A 26 11.22 -16.26 -3.60
CA ARG A 26 10.42 -16.60 -4.81
C ARG A 26 9.81 -15.37 -5.48
N LEU A 27 9.53 -14.31 -4.73
CA LEU A 27 8.88 -13.10 -5.25
C LEU A 27 9.54 -12.51 -6.52
N PRO A 28 10.88 -12.47 -6.66
CA PRO A 28 11.52 -12.01 -7.89
C PRO A 28 11.18 -12.86 -9.14
N MET A 29 10.89 -14.15 -8.95
CA MET A 29 10.52 -15.08 -10.02
C MET A 29 9.04 -14.98 -10.43
N LEU A 30 8.27 -14.11 -9.77
CA LEU A 30 6.84 -13.90 -10.00
C LEU A 30 6.58 -12.46 -10.48
N PRO A 31 7.04 -12.08 -11.69
CA PRO A 31 6.99 -10.70 -12.16
C PRO A 31 5.55 -10.16 -12.31
N CYS A 32 4.57 -11.04 -12.55
CA CYS A 32 3.16 -10.65 -12.64
C CYS A 32 2.64 -10.03 -11.33
N LEU A 33 3.16 -10.43 -10.17
CA LEU A 33 2.76 -9.88 -8.87
C LEU A 33 3.27 -8.45 -8.62
N LYS A 34 4.14 -7.94 -9.50
CA LYS A 34 4.64 -6.55 -9.44
C LYS A 34 3.76 -5.58 -10.20
N GLN A 35 2.87 -6.09 -11.07
CA GLN A 35 1.96 -5.25 -11.83
C GLN A 35 0.84 -4.78 -10.91
N LYS A 36 0.49 -3.50 -11.02
CA LYS A 36 -0.70 -2.97 -10.36
C LYS A 36 -1.91 -3.66 -10.98
N MET A 37 -2.83 -4.13 -10.15
CA MET A 37 -4.10 -4.65 -10.65
C MET A 37 -4.92 -3.48 -11.21
N ASP A 38 -5.29 -3.58 -12.48
CA ASP A 38 -6.30 -2.71 -13.08
C ASP A 38 -7.66 -3.32 -12.78
N GLY A 39 -8.38 -2.76 -11.82
CA GLY A 39 -9.70 -3.24 -11.46
C GLY A 39 -10.37 -2.37 -10.41
N ALA A 40 -11.57 -1.90 -10.74
CA ALA A 40 -12.49 -1.38 -9.74
C ALA A 40 -12.71 -2.47 -8.69
N ARG A 41 -12.23 -2.25 -7.48
CA ARG A 41 -12.47 -3.17 -6.37
C ARG A 41 -13.96 -3.18 -6.06
N LEU A 42 -14.46 -4.33 -5.62
CA LEU A 42 -15.86 -4.49 -5.19
C LEU A 42 -16.19 -3.52 -4.05
N ASN A 43 -15.23 -3.24 -3.18
CA ASN A 43 -15.33 -2.28 -2.09
C ASN A 43 -14.09 -1.38 -2.10
N ALA A 44 -14.29 -0.07 -2.04
CA ALA A 44 -13.21 0.89 -1.82
C ALA A 44 -12.77 0.84 -0.35
N VAL A 45 -11.46 0.78 -0.09
CA VAL A 45 -10.94 0.68 1.28
C VAL A 45 -9.74 1.59 1.50
N CYS A 46 -10.00 2.72 2.15
CA CYS A 46 -8.95 3.66 2.52
C CYS A 46 -7.92 3.08 3.51
N GLY A 47 -6.67 2.99 3.07
CA GLY A 47 -5.53 2.52 3.86
C GLY A 47 -5.02 1.14 3.48
N ASP A 48 -5.50 0.58 2.38
CA ASP A 48 -5.00 -0.69 1.86
C ASP A 48 -3.81 -0.50 0.87
N GLY A 49 -3.48 0.75 0.57
CA GLY A 49 -2.36 1.16 -0.27
C GLY A 49 -2.69 1.22 -1.75
N THR A 50 -3.97 1.21 -2.12
CA THR A 50 -4.42 1.35 -3.50
C THR A 50 -5.46 2.44 -3.63
N ILE A 51 -5.23 3.35 -4.58
CA ILE A 51 -6.17 4.42 -4.87
C ILE A 51 -7.43 3.82 -5.52
N ASP A 52 -8.52 3.84 -4.76
CA ASP A 52 -9.84 3.40 -5.20
C ASP A 52 -10.71 4.58 -5.72
N PRO A 53 -11.84 4.30 -6.41
CA PRO A 53 -12.74 5.34 -6.85
C PRO A 53 -13.23 6.23 -5.69
N GLY A 54 -13.04 7.55 -5.83
CA GLY A 54 -13.40 8.52 -4.80
C GLY A 54 -12.27 8.89 -3.85
N GLU A 55 -11.09 8.27 -3.98
CA GLU A 55 -9.88 8.63 -3.24
C GLU A 55 -8.94 9.46 -4.10
N ASP A 56 -8.19 10.37 -3.46
CA ASP A 56 -7.14 11.14 -4.14
C ASP A 56 -5.76 10.47 -3.98
N CYS A 57 -5.61 9.70 -2.90
CA CYS A 57 -4.38 9.02 -2.50
C CYS A 57 -4.69 7.89 -1.51
N ASP A 58 -3.85 6.86 -1.48
CA ASP A 58 -3.83 5.87 -0.40
C ASP A 58 -2.36 5.55 -0.05
N CYS A 59 -2.00 5.82 1.20
CA CYS A 59 -0.65 5.66 1.75
C CYS A 59 -0.47 4.37 2.58
N GLY A 60 -1.47 3.48 2.56
CA GLY A 60 -1.47 2.23 3.33
C GLY A 60 -1.83 2.43 4.80
N PHE A 61 -1.56 1.42 5.62
CA PHE A 61 -1.98 1.40 7.03
C PHE A 61 -1.27 2.45 7.89
N ASP A 62 -1.88 2.78 9.03
CA ASP A 62 -1.57 3.96 9.86
C ASP A 62 -0.08 4.13 10.19
N VAL A 63 0.57 3.04 10.60
CA VAL A 63 1.99 3.09 10.99
C VAL A 63 2.86 3.40 9.78
N LEU A 64 2.57 2.86 8.60
CA LEU A 64 3.33 3.21 7.40
C LEU A 64 3.07 4.65 7.00
N CYS A 65 1.80 5.04 6.89
CA CYS A 65 1.44 6.36 6.39
C CYS A 65 1.93 7.49 7.30
N ASN A 66 1.80 7.34 8.62
CA ASN A 66 2.12 8.40 9.57
C ASN A 66 3.59 8.40 10.00
N ASN A 67 4.23 7.22 10.12
CA ASN A 67 5.54 7.10 10.77
C ASN A 67 6.68 6.69 9.82
N PHE A 68 6.39 6.01 8.72
CA PHE A 68 7.42 5.50 7.81
C PHE A 68 7.28 6.13 6.41
N THR A 69 8.05 7.20 6.18
CA THR A 69 8.44 7.78 4.86
C THR A 69 7.50 8.81 4.19
N LYS A 70 8.06 9.44 3.14
CA LYS A 70 7.45 10.43 2.21
C LYS A 70 6.09 10.03 1.60
N ILE A 71 5.69 8.76 1.71
CA ILE A 71 4.45 8.24 1.09
C ILE A 71 3.21 8.94 1.67
N GLY A 72 3.19 9.21 2.97
CA GLY A 72 2.08 9.92 3.64
C GLY A 72 2.19 11.45 3.62
N GLU A 73 3.27 12.03 3.09
CA GLU A 73 3.54 13.48 3.13
C GLU A 73 2.42 14.32 2.52
N CYS A 74 1.71 13.75 1.54
CA CYS A 74 0.69 14.44 0.76
C CYS A 74 -0.73 13.94 1.07
N CYS A 75 -0.89 12.90 1.90
CA CYS A 75 -2.13 12.15 2.03
C CYS A 75 -2.67 12.13 3.46
N ASN A 76 -3.95 12.43 3.62
CA ASN A 76 -4.65 12.22 4.88
C ASN A 76 -5.01 10.75 5.01
N ARG A 77 -4.32 10.05 5.92
CA ARG A 77 -4.53 8.63 6.18
C ARG A 77 -5.99 8.25 6.48
N SER A 78 -6.74 9.09 7.19
CA SER A 78 -8.09 8.73 7.63
C SER A 78 -9.15 8.91 6.55
N THR A 79 -8.88 9.76 5.56
CA THR A 79 -9.86 10.13 4.53
C THR A 79 -9.45 9.76 3.12
N CYS A 80 -8.19 9.36 2.90
CA CYS A 80 -7.62 9.10 1.57
C CYS A 80 -7.79 10.28 0.61
N LYS A 81 -7.68 11.48 1.19
CA LYS A 81 -7.72 12.77 0.49
C LYS A 81 -6.38 13.48 0.59
N PHE A 82 -6.09 14.31 -0.40
CA PHE A 82 -4.91 15.15 -0.29
C PHE A 82 -5.02 16.09 0.91
N LEU A 83 -3.89 16.31 1.58
CA LEU A 83 -3.81 17.25 2.70
C LEU A 83 -4.01 18.71 2.26
N LYS A 84 -3.76 19.01 0.97
CA LYS A 84 -3.99 20.33 0.38
C LYS A 84 -4.65 20.23 -0.99
N PRO A 85 -5.49 21.20 -1.39
CA PRO A 85 -6.20 21.18 -2.67
C PRO A 85 -5.31 21.25 -3.92
N ASP A 86 -4.11 21.82 -3.79
CA ASP A 86 -3.16 22.01 -4.89
C ASP A 86 -2.25 20.79 -5.13
N TYR A 87 -2.33 19.76 -4.26
CA TYR A 87 -1.58 18.53 -4.45
C TYR A 87 -2.13 17.71 -5.61
N GLN A 88 -1.24 17.07 -6.34
CA GLN A 88 -1.56 16.34 -7.57
C GLN A 88 -1.19 14.85 -7.47
N CYS A 89 -0.35 14.49 -6.51
CA CYS A 89 0.12 13.13 -6.31
C CYS A 89 0.59 12.93 -4.87
N SER A 90 0.66 11.68 -4.42
CA SER A 90 1.22 11.32 -3.10
C SER A 90 2.43 10.39 -3.19
N PHE A 91 2.50 9.53 -4.20
CA PHE A 91 3.60 8.57 -4.37
C PHE A 91 3.86 8.32 -5.86
N GLY A 92 4.96 7.63 -6.15
CA GLY A 92 5.37 7.25 -7.50
C GLY A 92 6.57 8.04 -7.99
N GLN A 93 7.24 7.48 -9.00
CA GLN A 93 8.48 8.01 -9.60
C GLN A 93 8.32 9.39 -10.26
N CYS A 94 7.09 9.74 -10.66
CA CYS A 94 6.75 11.04 -11.23
C CYS A 94 6.19 12.02 -10.18
N CYS A 95 6.21 11.70 -8.89
CA CYS A 95 5.72 12.58 -7.84
C CYS A 95 6.89 13.23 -7.08
N ARG A 96 6.94 14.56 -7.05
CA ARG A 96 7.93 15.32 -6.25
C ARG A 96 7.23 16.42 -5.49
N LYS A 97 7.40 16.43 -4.16
CA LYS A 97 6.79 17.43 -3.26
C LYS A 97 5.28 17.59 -3.54
N CYS A 98 4.58 16.46 -3.66
CA CYS A 98 3.15 16.40 -3.94
C CYS A 98 2.69 16.96 -5.30
N GLN A 99 3.62 17.20 -6.23
CA GLN A 99 3.35 17.70 -7.57
C GLN A 99 3.84 16.70 -8.62
N LEU A 100 3.10 16.58 -9.72
CA LEU A 100 3.54 15.76 -10.85
C LEU A 100 4.75 16.43 -11.51
N THR A 101 5.79 15.64 -11.77
CA THR A 101 6.93 16.10 -12.55
C THR A 101 6.48 16.37 -13.99
N LYS A 102 6.86 17.51 -14.55
CA LYS A 102 6.66 17.78 -15.97
C LYS A 102 7.50 16.81 -16.79
N ASN A 103 6.92 16.21 -17.84
CA ASN A 103 7.71 15.56 -18.88
C ASN A 103 8.50 16.64 -19.62
N THR A 104 9.80 16.69 -19.39
CA THR A 104 10.77 17.33 -20.29
C THR A 104 11.33 16.31 -21.25
#